data_AF-A0A4Z2BYW0-F1
#
_entry.id   AF-A0A4Z2BYW0-F1
#
_cell.length_a   1.000
_cell.length_b   1.000
_cell.length_c   1.000
_cell.angle_alpha   90.00
_cell.angle_beta   90.00
_cell.angle_gamma   90.00
#
_symmetry.space_group_name_H-M   'P 1'
#
loop_
_entity.id
_entity.type
_entity.pdbx_description
1 polymer ?
#
loop_
_entity_poly.entity_id
_entity_poly.type
_entity_poly.pdbx_seq_one_letter_code
_entity_poly.pdbx_strand_id
1 'polypeptide(L)'
;MSTVHRKGTVEEITLSKIPGFSFKDVSFHLVDYGPSGMLLPKPGKLETVYNALKGAHPHLHVYKKEEMPERLRFSKNPRILPIVLYADPGYLINGYFPVQINKGEHGFDNQEMDMKPFFRAVGPVFHKNLEVGPFETVNIYPLMCHILGIRPEVNDGHLNATKHMLVSSTGKTTNYQHNAVVGLSAVAGFLLVVFVVLIAQRIFRKKDDSKMLKSSKDFSEPEKQSRL
;
A
#
# COMPACT_ATOMS: atom_id res chain seq x y z
N MET A 1 14.35 -18.06 -7.97
CA MET A 1 15.77 -18.25 -8.33
C MET A 1 15.82 -19.30 -9.42
N SER A 2 16.58 -19.10 -10.49
CA SER A 2 16.67 -20.05 -11.61
C SER A 2 17.96 -20.86 -11.54
N THR A 3 17.92 -22.12 -11.98
CA THR A 3 19.10 -23.00 -12.04
C THR A 3 20.05 -22.54 -13.14
N VAL A 4 21.34 -22.45 -12.82
CA VAL A 4 22.38 -22.04 -13.78
C VAL A 4 22.81 -23.21 -14.65
N HIS A 5 22.85 -22.99 -15.97
CA HIS A 5 23.39 -23.92 -16.96
C HIS A 5 24.91 -23.78 -17.06
N ARG A 6 25.65 -24.88 -17.24
CA ARG A 6 27.12 -24.89 -17.20
C ARG A 6 27.76 -25.90 -18.14
N LYS A 7 29.03 -25.61 -18.50
CA LYS A 7 30.03 -26.51 -19.11
C LYS A 7 29.55 -27.91 -19.47
N GLY A 8 29.51 -28.20 -20.77
CA GLY A 8 29.12 -29.50 -21.31
C GLY A 8 27.63 -29.63 -21.63
N THR A 9 26.78 -28.74 -21.09
CA THR A 9 25.35 -28.69 -21.44
C THR A 9 24.94 -27.48 -22.26
N VAL A 10 25.70 -26.37 -22.22
CA VAL A 10 25.42 -25.13 -22.98
C VAL A 10 26.70 -24.39 -23.39
N GLU A 11 26.57 -23.48 -24.35
CA GLU A 11 27.56 -22.44 -24.65
C GLU A 11 27.43 -21.30 -23.62
N GLU A 12 28.52 -20.98 -22.91
CA GLU A 12 28.52 -19.94 -21.89
C GLU A 12 28.79 -18.55 -22.49
N ILE A 13 28.07 -17.53 -22.03
CA ILE A 13 28.31 -16.15 -22.45
C ILE A 13 29.63 -15.66 -21.84
N THR A 14 30.66 -15.53 -22.67
CA THR A 14 31.97 -14.96 -22.30
C THR A 14 32.32 -13.82 -23.24
N LEU A 15 32.22 -12.58 -22.78
CA LEU A 15 32.33 -11.39 -23.64
C LEU A 15 33.68 -11.31 -24.35
N SER A 16 34.78 -11.64 -23.68
CA SER A 16 36.14 -11.64 -24.28
C SER A 16 36.31 -12.58 -25.47
N LYS A 17 35.41 -13.57 -25.64
CA LYS A 17 35.43 -14.55 -26.74
C LYS A 17 34.55 -14.13 -27.92
N ILE A 18 33.73 -13.08 -27.77
CA ILE A 18 32.85 -12.61 -28.84
C ILE A 18 33.69 -11.92 -29.93
N PRO A 19 33.60 -12.37 -31.20
CA PRO A 19 34.34 -11.75 -32.30
C PRO A 19 34.03 -10.25 -32.44
N GLY A 20 35.07 -9.44 -32.62
CA GLY A 20 34.94 -7.99 -32.79
C GLY A 20 34.75 -7.19 -31.49
N PHE A 21 34.45 -7.85 -30.36
CA PHE A 21 34.41 -7.17 -29.07
C PHE A 21 35.81 -7.07 -28.45
N SER A 22 36.13 -5.93 -27.82
CA SER A 22 37.36 -5.75 -27.07
C SER A 22 37.15 -4.88 -25.83
N PHE A 23 37.60 -5.38 -24.67
CA PHE A 23 37.64 -4.58 -23.44
C PHE A 23 38.54 -3.34 -23.57
N LYS A 24 39.44 -3.27 -24.55
CA LYS A 24 40.24 -2.06 -24.83
C LYS A 24 39.38 -0.89 -25.30
N ASP A 25 38.21 -1.15 -25.86
CA ASP A 25 37.24 -0.13 -26.31
C ASP A 25 36.26 0.30 -25.21
N VAL A 26 36.34 -0.31 -24.04
CA VAL A 26 35.49 -0.03 -22.87
C VAL A 26 36.31 0.71 -21.81
N SER A 27 35.79 1.79 -21.24
CA SER A 27 36.44 2.53 -20.15
C SER A 27 36.03 2.05 -18.77
N PHE A 28 34.82 1.51 -18.64
CA PHE A 28 34.32 0.89 -17.40
C PHE A 28 33.34 -0.24 -17.74
N HIS A 29 33.39 -1.34 -17.00
CA HIS A 29 32.47 -2.46 -17.14
C HIS A 29 32.03 -2.97 -15.77
N LEU A 30 30.75 -3.34 -15.68
CA LEU A 30 30.17 -4.09 -14.57
C LEU A 30 29.61 -5.39 -15.16
N VAL A 31 30.38 -6.46 -15.02
CA VAL A 31 30.09 -7.82 -15.53
C VAL A 31 30.53 -8.82 -14.46
N ASP A 32 30.36 -10.12 -14.70
CA ASP A 32 30.66 -11.18 -13.73
C ASP A 32 29.77 -11.12 -12.48
N TYR A 33 28.57 -10.52 -12.60
CA TYR A 33 27.61 -10.33 -11.51
C TYR A 33 26.20 -10.79 -11.92
N GLY A 34 26.06 -12.09 -12.13
CA GLY A 34 24.82 -12.74 -12.50
C GLY A 34 24.48 -12.62 -14.00
N PRO A 35 23.18 -12.47 -14.33
CA PRO A 35 22.69 -12.43 -15.71
C PRO A 35 22.61 -11.03 -16.30
N SER A 36 23.08 -10.01 -15.57
CA SER A 36 23.01 -8.61 -16.00
C SER A 36 24.39 -7.98 -16.00
N GLY A 37 24.60 -7.02 -16.91
CA GLY A 37 25.84 -6.27 -16.98
C GLY A 37 25.63 -4.89 -17.58
N MET A 38 26.62 -4.02 -17.39
CA MET A 38 26.60 -2.67 -17.96
C MET A 38 28.00 -2.31 -18.45
N LEU A 39 28.08 -1.66 -19.62
CA LEU A 39 29.33 -1.22 -20.21
C LEU A 39 29.29 0.28 -20.47
N LEU A 40 30.41 0.95 -20.18
CA LEU A 40 30.71 2.31 -20.59
C LEU A 40 31.79 2.28 -21.68
N PRO A 41 31.42 2.36 -22.96
CA PRO A 41 32.37 2.49 -24.06
C PRO A 41 33.21 3.76 -23.94
N LYS A 42 34.45 3.72 -24.46
CA LYS A 42 35.27 4.92 -24.65
C LYS A 42 34.62 5.90 -25.64
N PRO A 43 34.99 7.19 -25.62
CA PRO A 43 34.50 8.16 -26.59
C PRO A 43 34.63 7.66 -28.04
N GLY A 44 33.54 7.74 -28.81
CA GLY A 44 33.49 7.28 -30.20
C GLY A 44 33.36 5.76 -30.41
N LYS A 45 33.31 4.94 -29.34
CA LYS A 45 33.26 3.48 -29.42
C LYS A 45 31.90 2.84 -29.13
N LEU A 46 30.86 3.65 -28.86
CA LEU A 46 29.52 3.16 -28.54
C LEU A 46 28.99 2.17 -29.59
N GLU A 47 28.93 2.59 -30.85
CA GLU A 47 28.41 1.74 -31.94
C GLU A 47 29.30 0.53 -32.20
N THR A 48 30.62 0.68 -32.09
CA THR A 48 31.56 -0.44 -32.25
C THR A 48 31.29 -1.53 -31.22
N VAL A 49 31.20 -1.17 -29.93
CA VAL A 49 30.96 -2.12 -28.85
C VAL A 49 29.56 -2.72 -28.95
N TYR A 50 28.55 -1.89 -29.22
CA TYR A 50 27.17 -2.34 -29.33
C TYR A 50 26.98 -3.34 -30.48
N ASN A 51 27.45 -3.02 -31.69
CA ASN A 51 27.28 -3.89 -32.85
C ASN A 51 28.08 -5.19 -32.75
N ALA A 52 29.22 -5.19 -32.04
CA ALA A 52 29.98 -6.41 -31.79
C ALA A 52 29.24 -7.39 -30.87
N LEU A 53 28.41 -6.88 -29.94
CA LEU A 53 27.71 -7.70 -28.95
C LEU A 53 26.28 -8.05 -29.37
N LYS A 54 25.58 -7.15 -30.08
CA LYS A 54 24.19 -7.34 -30.45
C LYS A 54 24.02 -8.56 -31.36
N GLY A 55 23.28 -9.55 -30.88
CA GLY A 55 23.05 -10.80 -31.61
C GLY A 55 24.26 -11.73 -31.65
N ALA A 56 25.32 -11.45 -30.88
CA ALA A 56 26.51 -12.28 -30.83
C ALA A 56 26.32 -13.61 -30.09
N HIS A 57 25.28 -13.70 -29.25
CA HIS A 57 24.92 -14.93 -28.55
C HIS A 57 23.38 -15.01 -28.44
N PRO A 58 22.76 -16.18 -28.70
CA PRO A 58 21.29 -16.30 -28.75
C PRO A 58 20.60 -15.99 -27.42
N HIS A 59 21.30 -16.19 -26.31
CA HIS A 59 20.81 -15.94 -24.95
C HIS A 59 21.35 -14.65 -24.31
N LEU A 60 21.95 -13.76 -25.11
CA LEU A 60 22.44 -12.46 -24.66
C LEU A 60 21.66 -11.35 -25.37
N HIS A 61 20.91 -10.58 -24.59
CA HIS A 61 20.24 -9.37 -25.02
C HIS A 61 21.11 -8.16 -24.72
N VAL A 62 21.26 -7.29 -25.71
CA VAL A 62 22.11 -6.10 -25.65
C VAL A 62 21.27 -4.90 -26.06
N TYR A 63 21.14 -3.94 -25.16
CA TYR A 63 20.37 -2.73 -25.39
C TYR A 63 21.26 -1.51 -25.23
N LYS A 64 21.06 -0.51 -26.09
CA LYS A 64 21.42 0.85 -25.69
C LYS A 64 20.49 1.26 -24.56
N LYS A 65 20.95 2.13 -23.68
CA LYS A 65 20.18 2.65 -22.54
C LYS A 65 18.79 3.15 -22.97
N GLU A 66 18.72 3.82 -24.12
CA GLU A 66 17.51 4.42 -24.68
C GLU A 66 16.56 3.38 -25.29
N GLU A 67 17.06 2.18 -25.61
CA GLU A 67 16.32 1.07 -26.23
C GLU A 67 15.80 0.06 -25.20
N MET A 68 16.14 0.23 -23.92
CA MET A 68 15.71 -0.66 -22.85
C MET A 68 14.17 -0.72 -22.77
N PRO A 69 13.57 -1.92 -22.60
CA PRO A 69 12.12 -2.07 -22.50
C PRO A 69 11.51 -1.18 -21.43
N GLU A 70 10.55 -0.32 -21.81
CA GLU A 70 9.95 0.65 -20.88
C GLU A 70 9.26 -0.02 -19.69
N ARG A 71 8.71 -1.23 -19.87
CA ARG A 71 8.09 -2.02 -18.80
C ARG A 71 9.01 -2.28 -17.59
N LEU A 72 10.33 -2.31 -17.82
CA LEU A 72 11.30 -2.56 -16.75
C LEU A 72 11.53 -1.33 -15.88
N ARG A 73 11.16 -0.13 -16.35
CA ARG A 73 11.35 1.16 -15.66
C ARG A 73 12.76 1.36 -15.09
N PHE A 74 13.77 0.82 -15.79
CA PHE A 74 15.13 0.72 -15.28
C PHE A 74 16.06 1.83 -15.80
N SER A 75 15.95 2.19 -17.08
CA SER A 75 16.99 2.96 -17.78
C SER A 75 16.96 4.48 -17.57
N LYS A 76 15.83 5.05 -17.10
CA LYS A 76 15.65 6.50 -16.89
C LYS A 76 16.37 7.00 -15.63
N ASN A 77 17.65 6.66 -15.46
CA ASN A 77 18.51 7.11 -14.37
C ASN A 77 19.94 7.40 -14.90
N PRO A 78 20.60 8.50 -14.48
CA PRO A 78 21.92 8.87 -14.97
C PRO A 78 23.01 7.82 -14.64
N ARG A 79 22.81 6.97 -13.64
CA ARG A 79 23.78 5.92 -13.26
C ARG A 79 23.77 4.71 -14.18
N ILE A 80 22.72 4.52 -14.99
CA ILE A 80 22.67 3.44 -15.97
C ILE A 80 23.62 3.79 -17.13
N LEU A 81 24.52 2.86 -17.45
CA LEU A 81 25.55 3.05 -18.49
C LEU A 81 24.95 2.95 -19.90
N PRO A 82 25.67 3.43 -20.94
CA PRO A 82 25.15 3.47 -22.31
C PRO A 82 24.76 2.13 -22.91
N ILE A 83 25.41 1.03 -22.51
CA ILE A 83 25.07 -0.33 -22.94
C ILE A 83 24.68 -1.16 -21.72
N VAL A 84 23.51 -1.79 -21.80
CA VAL A 84 22.97 -2.71 -20.79
C VAL A 84 22.89 -4.10 -21.40
N LEU A 85 23.34 -5.09 -20.64
CA LEU A 85 23.38 -6.49 -21.02
C LEU A 85 22.41 -7.29 -20.14
N TYR A 86 21.72 -8.24 -20.75
CA TYR A 86 20.76 -9.11 -20.07
C TYR A 86 20.78 -10.51 -20.63
N ALA A 87 20.80 -11.54 -19.79
CA ALA A 87 20.82 -12.93 -20.21
C ALA A 87 19.49 -13.64 -19.92
N ASP A 88 19.17 -14.64 -20.75
CA ASP A 88 18.02 -15.53 -20.50
C ASP A 88 18.20 -16.34 -19.21
N PRO A 89 17.09 -16.83 -18.60
CA PRO A 89 17.13 -17.70 -17.43
C PRO A 89 18.16 -18.83 -17.55
N GLY A 90 18.97 -18.98 -16.51
CA GLY A 90 20.01 -20.01 -16.43
C GLY A 90 21.35 -19.63 -17.08
N TYR A 91 21.44 -18.54 -17.83
CA TYR A 91 22.70 -18.04 -18.40
C TYR A 91 23.31 -16.91 -17.55
N LEU A 92 24.65 -16.89 -17.47
CA LEU A 92 25.40 -15.86 -16.75
C LEU A 92 26.32 -15.11 -17.71
N ILE A 93 26.52 -13.82 -17.46
CA ILE A 93 27.39 -12.97 -18.28
C ILE A 93 28.79 -12.94 -17.67
N ASN A 94 29.75 -13.58 -18.35
CA ASN A 94 31.14 -13.58 -17.92
C ASN A 94 31.97 -12.59 -18.74
N GLY A 95 32.84 -11.84 -18.09
CA GLY A 95 33.70 -10.85 -18.73
C GLY A 95 34.84 -11.50 -19.51
N TYR A 96 35.94 -11.81 -18.80
CA TYR A 96 37.15 -12.38 -19.41
C TYR A 96 37.12 -13.90 -19.48
N PHE A 97 36.60 -14.54 -18.44
CA PHE A 97 36.45 -15.99 -18.32
C PHE A 97 35.42 -16.29 -17.23
N PRO A 98 34.82 -17.49 -17.21
CA PRO A 98 33.82 -17.83 -16.21
C PRO A 98 34.40 -17.87 -14.79
N VAL A 99 33.90 -16.97 -13.92
CA VAL A 99 34.30 -16.90 -12.49
C VAL A 99 33.13 -17.15 -11.54
N GLN A 100 31.91 -17.18 -12.05
CA GLN A 100 30.69 -17.34 -11.26
C GLN A 100 30.41 -18.82 -10.99
N ILE A 101 30.27 -19.20 -9.72
CA ILE A 101 30.16 -20.61 -9.28
C ILE A 101 28.81 -21.01 -8.66
N ASN A 102 27.86 -20.08 -8.55
CA ASN A 102 26.52 -20.34 -7.99
C ASN A 102 25.72 -21.35 -8.83
N LYS A 103 25.03 -22.31 -8.19
CA LYS A 103 24.18 -23.28 -8.90
C LYS A 103 22.80 -22.73 -9.26
N GLY A 104 22.37 -21.70 -8.55
CA GLY A 104 21.16 -20.94 -8.86
C GLY A 104 21.47 -19.46 -8.79
N GLU A 105 20.76 -18.66 -9.59
CA GLU A 105 20.97 -17.21 -9.67
C GLU A 105 19.65 -16.46 -9.79
N HIS A 106 19.69 -15.16 -9.55
CA HIS A 106 18.57 -14.24 -9.73
C HIS A 106 18.99 -12.98 -10.52
N GLY A 107 18.04 -12.08 -10.77
CA GLY A 107 18.26 -10.88 -11.59
C GLY A 107 17.81 -11.04 -13.04
N PHE A 108 17.19 -12.19 -13.38
CA PHE A 108 16.45 -12.42 -14.63
C PHE A 108 15.08 -11.71 -14.63
N ASP A 109 14.31 -11.89 -15.72
CA ASP A 109 13.47 -10.83 -16.32
C ASP A 109 12.56 -10.02 -15.38
N ASN A 110 12.13 -10.45 -14.22
CA ASN A 110 10.94 -9.93 -13.52
C ASN A 110 9.62 -10.45 -14.11
N GLN A 111 9.50 -10.75 -15.41
CA GLN A 111 8.37 -11.55 -15.92
C GLN A 111 8.53 -13.04 -15.67
N GLU A 112 9.77 -13.53 -15.54
CA GLU A 112 10.06 -14.91 -15.20
C GLU A 112 9.42 -15.34 -13.87
N MET A 113 8.79 -16.52 -13.87
CA MET A 113 8.12 -17.07 -12.69
C MET A 113 9.08 -17.30 -11.53
N ASP A 114 10.32 -17.72 -11.82
CA ASP A 114 11.35 -17.91 -10.81
C ASP A 114 11.75 -16.60 -10.10
N MET A 115 11.49 -15.44 -10.69
CA MET A 115 11.85 -14.13 -10.14
C MET A 115 10.73 -13.51 -9.29
N LYS A 116 9.57 -14.18 -9.18
CA LYS A 116 8.43 -13.69 -8.41
C LYS A 116 8.65 -13.99 -6.91
N PRO A 117 8.73 -12.98 -6.03
CA PRO A 117 8.77 -13.21 -4.59
C PRO A 117 7.37 -13.57 -4.07
N PHE A 118 7.30 -14.10 -2.84
CA PHE A 118 6.03 -14.22 -2.12
C PHE A 118 5.72 -12.94 -1.33
N PHE A 119 4.44 -12.69 -1.11
CA PHE A 119 3.96 -11.68 -0.16
C PHE A 119 2.98 -12.34 0.81
N ARG A 120 3.18 -12.13 2.12
CA ARG A 120 2.28 -12.60 3.18
C ARG A 120 2.13 -11.51 4.22
N ALA A 121 0.90 -11.29 4.66
CA ALA A 121 0.60 -10.31 5.70
C ALA A 121 -0.44 -10.90 6.65
N VAL A 122 -0.26 -10.64 7.95
CA VAL A 122 -1.18 -11.02 9.02
C VAL A 122 -1.28 -9.86 9.98
N GLY A 123 -2.50 -9.50 10.36
CA GLY A 123 -2.76 -8.43 11.31
C GLY A 123 -4.23 -8.09 11.41
N PRO A 124 -4.63 -7.25 12.37
CA PRO A 124 -6.04 -6.90 12.60
C PRO A 124 -6.66 -6.13 11.44
N VAL A 125 -5.84 -5.47 10.62
CA VAL A 125 -6.28 -4.67 9.46
C VAL A 125 -6.35 -5.49 8.17
N PHE A 126 -5.84 -6.72 8.13
CA PHE A 126 -5.88 -7.58 6.95
C PHE A 126 -7.06 -8.55 7.01
N HIS A 127 -7.65 -8.87 5.87
CA HIS A 127 -8.59 -9.98 5.77
C HIS A 127 -7.92 -11.29 6.18
N LYS A 128 -8.66 -12.15 6.89
CA LYS A 128 -8.20 -13.50 7.24
C LYS A 128 -8.43 -14.45 6.07
N ASN A 129 -7.50 -15.38 5.85
CA ASN A 129 -7.59 -16.44 4.84
C ASN A 129 -7.93 -15.91 3.43
N LEU A 130 -7.44 -14.72 3.09
CA LEU A 130 -7.61 -14.14 1.77
C LEU A 130 -6.38 -14.44 0.92
N GLU A 131 -6.62 -15.07 -0.23
CA GLU A 131 -5.66 -15.15 -1.33
C GLU A 131 -6.04 -14.10 -2.37
N VAL A 132 -5.04 -13.43 -2.94
CA VAL A 132 -5.24 -12.39 -3.96
C VAL A 132 -4.38 -12.68 -5.18
N GLY A 133 -4.77 -12.11 -6.32
CA GLY A 133 -3.96 -12.14 -7.53
C GLY A 133 -2.62 -11.41 -7.38
N PRO A 134 -1.70 -11.59 -8.34
CA PRO A 134 -0.39 -10.96 -8.30
C PRO A 134 -0.50 -9.43 -8.39
N PHE A 135 0.46 -8.74 -7.78
CA PHE A 135 0.62 -7.29 -7.86
C PHE A 135 2.11 -6.92 -7.80
N GLU A 136 2.45 -5.74 -8.31
CA GLU A 136 3.84 -5.26 -8.31
C GLU A 136 4.27 -4.78 -6.91
N THR A 137 5.50 -5.08 -6.51
CA THR A 137 6.04 -4.77 -5.17
C THR A 137 6.10 -3.29 -4.85
N VAL A 138 6.14 -2.42 -5.88
CA VAL A 138 6.05 -0.96 -5.73
C VAL A 138 4.80 -0.51 -4.96
N ASN A 139 3.73 -1.31 -4.98
CA ASN A 139 2.47 -1.01 -4.29
C ASN A 139 2.49 -1.35 -2.79
N ILE A 140 3.59 -1.91 -2.26
CA ILE A 140 3.74 -2.22 -0.83
C ILE A 140 3.98 -0.94 -0.01
N TYR A 141 4.75 0.02 -0.51
CA TYR A 141 5.00 1.28 0.19
C TYR A 141 3.72 2.08 0.52
N PRO A 142 2.82 2.37 -0.44
CA PRO A 142 1.57 3.06 -0.12
C PRO A 142 0.65 2.24 0.81
N LEU A 143 0.68 0.90 0.73
CA LEU A 143 -0.02 0.03 1.68
C LEU A 143 0.48 0.22 3.11
N MET A 144 1.81 0.19 3.31
CA MET A 144 2.41 0.41 4.63
C MET A 144 2.07 1.79 5.20
N CYS A 145 2.16 2.83 4.38
CA CYS A 145 1.79 4.19 4.81
C CYS A 145 0.32 4.28 5.24
N HIS A 146 -0.58 3.64 4.49
CA HIS A 146 -1.99 3.58 4.83
C HIS A 146 -2.24 2.87 6.16
N ILE A 147 -1.58 1.74 6.41
CA ILE A 147 -1.69 0.99 7.67
C ILE A 147 -1.17 1.80 8.86
N LEU A 148 -0.07 2.54 8.67
CA LEU A 148 0.52 3.40 9.70
C LEU A 148 -0.23 4.72 9.91
N GLY A 149 -1.22 5.04 9.07
CA GLY A 149 -1.95 6.30 9.14
C GLY A 149 -1.09 7.52 8.78
N ILE A 150 -0.03 7.35 7.99
CA ILE A 150 0.86 8.44 7.56
C ILE A 150 0.65 8.78 6.09
N ARG A 151 0.97 10.02 5.73
CA ARG A 151 0.95 10.46 4.33
C ARG A 151 2.14 9.85 3.58
N PRO A 152 1.92 9.11 2.49
CA PRO A 152 3.03 8.63 1.65
C PRO A 152 3.69 9.81 0.92
N GLU A 153 5.00 9.71 0.71
CA GLU A 153 5.72 10.57 -0.23
C GLU A 153 5.34 10.24 -1.68
N VAL A 154 5.73 11.10 -2.62
CA VAL A 154 5.56 10.84 -4.05
C VAL A 154 6.30 9.56 -4.44
N ASN A 155 5.58 8.59 -4.99
CA ASN A 155 6.08 7.28 -5.38
C ASN A 155 5.26 6.71 -6.55
N ASP A 156 5.78 5.67 -7.20
CA ASP A 156 5.15 5.07 -8.39
C ASP A 156 4.06 4.02 -8.05
N GLY A 157 3.88 3.71 -6.76
CA GLY A 157 2.92 2.73 -6.27
C GLY A 157 1.53 3.32 -6.03
N HIS A 158 0.53 2.47 -6.08
CA HIS A 158 -0.87 2.86 -5.92
C HIS A 158 -1.56 2.00 -4.85
N LEU A 159 -2.11 2.63 -3.82
CA LEU A 159 -2.83 1.93 -2.74
C LEU A 159 -3.99 1.08 -3.27
N ASN A 160 -4.67 1.51 -4.33
CA ASN A 160 -5.79 0.75 -4.91
C ASN A 160 -5.40 -0.66 -5.36
N ALA A 161 -4.14 -0.89 -5.73
CA ALA A 161 -3.65 -2.21 -6.12
C ALA A 161 -3.66 -3.22 -4.95
N THR A 162 -3.62 -2.75 -3.70
CA THR A 162 -3.47 -3.60 -2.50
C THR A 162 -4.53 -3.33 -1.43
N LYS A 163 -5.34 -2.29 -1.56
CA LYS A 163 -6.37 -1.88 -0.58
C LYS A 163 -7.39 -2.98 -0.29
N HIS A 164 -7.72 -3.80 -1.29
CA HIS A 164 -8.66 -4.92 -1.16
C HIS A 164 -8.18 -6.02 -0.20
N MET A 165 -6.89 -6.03 0.18
CA MET A 165 -6.35 -6.94 1.19
C MET A 165 -6.74 -6.52 2.62
N LEU A 166 -7.13 -5.26 2.80
CA LEU A 166 -7.46 -4.69 4.10
C LEU A 166 -8.95 -4.86 4.40
N VAL A 167 -9.27 -5.18 5.64
CA VAL A 167 -10.64 -5.05 6.10
C VAL A 167 -11.04 -3.59 5.96
N SER A 168 -12.22 -3.32 5.41
CA SER A 168 -12.79 -1.98 5.50
C SER A 168 -12.75 -1.62 6.97
N SER A 169 -12.11 -0.50 7.32
CA SER A 169 -12.32 0.06 8.63
C SER A 169 -13.83 0.26 8.74
N THR A 170 -14.52 -0.62 9.45
CA THR A 170 -15.51 -0.14 10.41
C THR A 170 -14.70 0.80 11.27
N GLY A 171 -14.58 2.04 10.79
CA GLY A 171 -14.36 3.14 11.69
C GLY A 171 -15.32 2.83 12.84
N LYS A 172 -14.84 2.99 14.06
CA LYS A 172 -15.77 3.50 15.05
C LYS A 172 -16.31 4.79 14.43
N THR A 173 -17.35 4.70 13.60
CA THR A 173 -18.41 5.68 13.55
C THR A 173 -18.87 5.67 14.98
N THR A 174 -18.20 6.46 15.82
CA THR A 174 -18.87 7.11 16.92
C THR A 174 -20.06 7.75 16.23
N ASN A 175 -21.20 7.05 16.29
CA ASN A 175 -22.44 7.49 15.67
C ASN A 175 -22.81 8.76 16.43
N TYR A 176 -22.23 9.88 16.03
CA TYR A 176 -22.44 11.18 16.65
C TYR A 176 -23.92 11.51 16.61
N GLN A 177 -24.59 11.10 15.53
CA GLN A 177 -26.05 11.16 15.38
C GLN A 177 -26.78 10.28 16.40
N HIS A 178 -26.35 9.04 16.63
CA HIS A 178 -26.99 8.16 17.64
C HIS A 178 -26.77 8.69 19.06
N ASN A 179 -25.55 9.13 19.40
CA ASN A 179 -25.25 9.70 20.71
C ASN A 179 -25.97 11.05 20.92
N ALA A 180 -26.10 11.87 19.88
CA ALA A 180 -26.89 13.11 19.93
C ALA A 180 -28.38 12.82 20.10
N VAL A 181 -28.94 11.86 19.36
CA VAL A 181 -30.36 11.46 19.47
C VAL A 181 -30.67 10.90 20.86
N VAL A 182 -29.78 10.05 21.41
CA VAL A 182 -29.93 9.52 22.77
C VAL A 182 -29.84 10.66 23.81
N GLY A 183 -28.88 11.57 23.67
CA GLY A 183 -28.75 12.75 24.53
C GLY A 183 -29.99 13.66 24.48
N LEU A 184 -30.46 14.00 23.29
CA LEU A 184 -31.65 14.83 23.07
C LEU A 184 -32.91 14.17 23.63
N SER A 185 -33.07 12.87 23.44
CA SER A 185 -34.23 12.12 23.93
C SER A 185 -34.24 12.06 25.46
N ALA A 186 -33.09 11.90 26.10
CA ALA A 186 -32.97 11.93 27.56
C ALA A 186 -33.33 13.31 28.15
N VAL A 187 -32.87 14.39 27.52
CA VAL A 187 -33.21 15.77 27.93
C VAL A 187 -34.69 16.06 27.75
N ALA A 188 -35.27 15.69 26.59
CA ALA A 188 -36.69 15.87 26.33
C ALA A 188 -37.57 15.10 27.33
N GLY A 189 -37.21 13.85 27.62
CA GLY A 189 -37.88 13.03 28.63
C GLY A 189 -37.81 13.65 30.03
N PHE A 190 -36.64 14.14 30.44
CA PHE A 190 -36.47 14.83 31.72
C PHE A 190 -37.33 16.09 31.82
N LEU A 191 -37.33 16.94 30.78
CA LEU A 191 -38.13 18.15 30.75
C LEU A 191 -39.64 17.86 30.82
N LEU A 192 -40.11 16.80 30.18
CA LEU A 192 -41.51 16.39 30.22
C LEU A 192 -41.93 15.94 31.63
N VAL A 193 -41.07 15.19 32.32
CA VAL A 193 -41.31 14.80 33.71
C VAL A 193 -41.37 16.02 34.63
N VAL A 194 -40.43 16.96 34.50
CA VAL A 194 -40.43 18.21 35.27
C VAL A 194 -41.71 19.02 35.02
N PHE A 195 -42.13 19.14 33.76
CA PHE A 195 -43.36 19.84 33.41
C PHE A 195 -44.61 19.20 34.05
N VAL A 196 -44.72 17.87 34.01
CA VAL A 196 -45.82 17.15 34.66
C VAL A 196 -45.82 17.36 36.18
N VAL A 197 -44.65 17.32 36.82
CA VAL A 197 -44.51 17.59 38.26
C VAL A 197 -44.92 19.02 38.60
N LEU A 198 -44.51 20.01 37.82
CA LEU A 198 -44.88 21.41 38.04
C LEU A 198 -46.39 21.65 37.85
N ILE A 199 -47.01 21.03 36.84
CA ILE A 199 -48.47 21.08 36.67
C ILE A 199 -49.17 20.42 37.85
N ALA A 200 -48.73 19.23 38.26
CA ALA A 200 -49.30 18.55 39.42
C ALA A 200 -49.20 19.42 40.68
N GLN A 201 -48.01 19.97 40.97
CA GLN A 201 -47.81 20.87 42.10
C GLN A 201 -48.69 22.13 42.03
N ARG A 202 -48.89 22.69 40.83
CA ARG A 202 -49.77 23.86 40.63
C ARG A 202 -51.25 23.52 40.87
N ILE A 203 -51.69 22.34 40.44
CA ILE A 203 -53.06 21.84 40.68
C ILE A 203 -53.27 21.57 42.18
N PHE A 204 -52.31 20.93 42.84
CA PHE A 204 -52.37 20.68 44.28
C PHE A 204 -52.38 21.98 45.09
N ARG A 205 -51.49 22.95 44.80
CA ARG A 205 -51.51 24.27 45.47
C ARG A 205 -52.83 25.02 45.25
N LYS A 206 -53.37 25.03 44.03
CA LYS A 206 -54.67 25.67 43.76
C LYS A 206 -55.83 25.01 44.52
N LYS A 207 -55.76 23.70 44.75
CA LYS A 207 -56.74 22.96 45.56
C LYS A 207 -56.61 23.29 47.05
N ASP A 208 -55.40 23.44 47.56
CA ASP A 208 -55.14 23.84 48.94
C ASP A 208 -55.54 25.31 49.19
N ASP A 209 -55.21 26.23 48.28
CA ASP A 209 -55.64 27.63 48.34
C ASP A 209 -57.18 27.75 48.29
N SER A 210 -57.84 26.96 47.44
CA SER A 210 -59.31 26.89 47.37
C SER A 210 -59.94 26.33 48.65
N LYS A 211 -59.27 25.40 49.35
CA LYS A 211 -59.74 24.89 50.65
C LYS A 211 -59.56 25.93 51.75
N MET A 212 -58.42 26.64 51.79
CA MET A 212 -58.18 27.73 52.74
C MET A 212 -59.18 28.88 52.54
N LEU A 213 -59.50 29.26 51.29
CA LEU A 213 -60.49 30.30 50.99
C LEU A 213 -61.91 29.91 51.43
N LYS A 214 -62.29 28.63 51.32
CA LYS A 214 -63.57 28.12 51.84
C LYS A 214 -63.59 28.11 53.37
N SER A 215 -62.52 27.64 54.01
CA SER A 215 -62.40 27.63 55.48
C SER A 215 -62.40 29.03 56.08
N SER A 216 -61.86 30.04 55.40
CA SER A 216 -61.91 31.44 55.84
C SER A 216 -63.27 32.09 55.63
N LYS A 217 -64.10 31.61 54.69
CA LYS A 217 -65.48 32.09 54.50
C LYS A 217 -66.42 31.50 55.55
N ASP A 218 -66.25 30.23 55.92
CA ASP A 218 -67.04 29.56 56.97
C ASP A 218 -66.83 30.17 58.37
N PHE A 219 -65.72 30.88 58.61
CA PHE A 219 -65.47 31.58 59.88
C PHE A 219 -66.12 32.98 59.97
N SER A 220 -66.76 33.47 58.89
CA SER A 220 -67.23 34.86 58.78
C SER A 220 -68.76 35.07 58.81
N GLU A 221 -69.57 34.02 58.99
CA GLU A 221 -71.02 34.17 59.17
C GLU A 221 -71.43 34.02 60.66
N PRO A 222 -72.06 35.03 61.29
CA PRO A 222 -72.62 34.87 62.63
C PRO A 222 -73.96 34.14 62.55
N GLU A 223 -74.08 33.09 63.36
CA GLU A 223 -75.25 32.22 63.51
C GLU A 223 -76.47 33.01 64.02
N LYS A 224 -77.50 33.17 63.18
CA LYS A 224 -78.84 33.61 63.62
C LYS A 224 -79.70 32.40 63.95
N GLN A 225 -79.80 32.11 65.24
CA GLN A 225 -80.77 31.18 65.83
C GLN A 225 -82.18 31.78 65.77
N SER A 226 -83.15 31.06 65.19
CA SER A 226 -84.58 31.30 65.45
C SER A 226 -85.34 29.98 65.67
N ARG A 227 -85.92 29.91 66.86
CA ARG A 227 -86.88 28.91 67.36
C ARG A 227 -88.10 28.79 66.45
N LEU A 228 -88.57 27.57 66.22
CA LEU A 228 -89.74 26.96 66.87
C LEU A 228 -89.87 25.50 66.41
#